data_AF-A0A7S2HZI1-F1
#
_entry.id   AF-A0A7S2HZI1-F1
#
_cell.length_a   1.000
_cell.length_b   1.000
_cell.length_c   1.000
_cell.angle_alpha   90.00
_cell.angle_beta   90.00
_cell.angle_gamma   90.00
#
_symmetry.space_group_name_H-M   'P 1'
#
loop_
_entity.id
_entity.type
_entity.pdbx_description
1 polymer ?
#
loop_
_entity_poly.entity_id
_entity_poly.type
_entity_poly.pdbx_seq_one_letter_code
_entity_poly.pdbx_strand_id
1 'polypeptide(L)'
;GGGAELLAVVDAHEHRMNVYSIENGAFVRVLGGQGSDPGRFRCPFDVTSCADGLLVVSEATRLQVLSADGTSHQVLELPKASNLAGLTTDGRRVFVCDHPNGSVFALPILEVEDGLV
;
A
#
# COMPACT_ATOMS: atom_id res chain seq x y z
N GLY A 1 7.66 -6.57 -21.62
CA GLY A 1 7.79 -5.38 -22.49
C GLY A 1 8.19 -4.22 -21.59
N GLY A 2 9.24 -3.48 -21.96
CA GLY A 2 10.01 -2.60 -21.08
C GLY A 2 9.28 -1.37 -20.51
N GLY A 3 8.51 -1.57 -19.45
CA GLY A 3 8.14 -0.50 -18.52
C GLY A 3 9.30 -0.20 -17.58
N ALA A 4 9.45 1.08 -17.19
CA ALA A 4 10.44 1.48 -16.20
C ALA A 4 10.13 0.83 -14.85
N GLU A 5 11.10 0.12 -14.27
CA GLU A 5 10.98 -0.44 -12.93
C GLU A 5 11.11 0.68 -11.89
N LEU A 6 10.16 0.72 -10.93
CA LEU A 6 10.07 1.77 -9.93
C LEU A 6 10.24 1.19 -8.53
N LEU A 7 10.98 1.91 -7.69
CA LEU A 7 11.09 1.66 -6.25
C LEU A 7 10.16 2.63 -5.51
N ALA A 8 9.19 2.09 -4.78
CA ALA A 8 8.38 2.86 -3.85
C ALA A 8 8.94 2.74 -2.43
N VAL A 9 9.18 3.87 -1.77
CA VAL A 9 9.72 3.93 -0.42
C VAL A 9 8.74 4.68 0.47
N VAL A 10 8.33 4.04 1.57
CA VAL A 10 7.47 4.65 2.57
C VAL A 10 8.28 5.63 3.42
N ASP A 11 7.78 6.86 3.54
CA ASP A 11 8.31 7.92 4.38
C ASP A 11 7.27 8.22 5.47
N ALA A 12 7.41 7.51 6.60
CA ALA A 12 6.44 7.52 7.69
C ALA A 12 6.29 8.91 8.32
N HIS A 13 7.40 9.63 8.48
CA HIS A 13 7.42 10.96 9.10
C HIS A 13 6.69 11.99 8.24
N GLU A 14 6.91 11.94 6.91
CA GLU A 14 6.28 12.86 5.97
C GLU A 14 4.92 12.36 5.46
N HIS A 15 4.42 11.25 6.00
CA HIS A 15 3.12 10.68 5.65
C HIS A 15 2.92 10.45 4.14
N ARG A 16 3.95 9.94 3.47
CA ARG A 16 3.97 9.83 2.00
C ARG A 16 4.77 8.63 1.53
N MET A 17 4.78 8.42 0.23
CA MET A 17 5.73 7.52 -0.43
C MET A 17 6.53 8.27 -1.47
N ASN A 18 7.83 8.03 -1.50
CA ASN A 18 8.73 8.54 -2.53
C ASN A 18 8.96 7.44 -3.57
N VAL A 19 8.85 7.78 -4.84
CA VAL A 19 9.03 6.85 -5.96
C VAL A 19 10.31 7.20 -6.71
N TYR A 20 11.15 6.20 -6.94
CA TYR A 20 12.43 6.32 -7.63
C TYR A 20 12.50 5.37 -8.82
N SER A 21 13.30 5.71 -9.82
CA SER A 21 13.67 4.80 -10.90
C SER A 21 14.68 3.78 -10.37
N ILE A 22 14.45 2.50 -10.62
CA ILE A 22 15.42 1.44 -10.31
C ILE A 22 16.66 1.56 -11.21
N GLU A 23 16.49 1.98 -12.46
CA GLU A 23 17.56 2.01 -13.46
C GLU A 23 18.69 2.97 -13.07
N ASN A 24 18.34 4.14 -12.53
CA ASN A 24 19.31 5.21 -12.27
C ASN A 24 19.17 5.88 -10.88
N GLY A 25 18.26 5.41 -10.04
CA GLY A 25 18.01 5.97 -8.70
C GLY A 25 17.37 7.36 -8.70
N ALA A 26 16.95 7.89 -9.85
CA ALA A 26 16.38 9.22 -9.94
C ALA A 26 15.02 9.28 -9.23
N PHE A 27 14.79 10.35 -8.47
CA PHE A 27 13.47 10.65 -7.92
C PHE A 27 12.48 10.90 -9.07
N VAL A 28 11.31 10.26 -9.00
CA VAL A 28 10.26 10.34 -10.01
C VAL A 28 9.08 11.15 -9.50
N ARG A 29 8.51 10.79 -8.35
CA ARG A 29 7.31 11.44 -7.80
C ARG A 29 7.08 11.11 -6.33
N VAL A 30 6.15 11.84 -5.72
CA VAL A 30 5.57 11.55 -4.40
C VAL A 30 4.16 11.01 -4.58
N LEU A 31 3.78 10.00 -3.79
CA LEU A 31 2.39 9.54 -3.66
C LEU A 31 1.82 9.91 -2.29
N GLY A 32 0.55 10.32 -2.28
CA GLY A 32 -0.23 10.62 -1.09
C GLY A 32 0.20 11.87 -0.33
N GLY A 33 0.21 11.78 0.99
CA GLY A 33 0.42 12.89 1.92
C GLY A 33 -0.46 12.73 3.17
N GLN A 34 -0.19 13.52 4.22
CA GLN A 34 -0.89 13.39 5.50
C GLN A 34 -2.41 13.50 5.34
N GLY A 35 -3.16 12.54 5.89
CA GLY A 35 -4.62 12.55 5.89
C GLY A 35 -5.24 11.17 6.09
N SER A 36 -6.56 11.13 6.25
CA SER A 36 -7.36 9.89 6.32
C SER A 36 -8.13 9.57 5.06
N ASP A 37 -8.14 10.46 4.07
CA ASP A 37 -8.88 10.21 2.84
C ASP A 37 -8.21 9.08 2.03
N PRO A 38 -8.95 8.39 1.14
CA PRO A 38 -8.37 7.40 0.23
C PRO A 38 -7.18 8.01 -0.55
N GLY A 39 -6.05 7.30 -0.55
CA GLY A 39 -4.77 7.77 -1.14
C GLY A 39 -3.95 8.70 -0.24
N ARG A 40 -4.41 9.03 0.97
CA ARG A 40 -3.69 9.83 1.99
C ARG A 40 -3.29 8.95 3.18
N PHE A 41 -2.21 9.28 3.88
CA PHE A 41 -1.64 8.39 4.89
C PHE A 41 -1.50 9.02 6.29
N ARG A 42 -1.51 8.17 7.33
CA ARG A 42 -1.20 8.47 8.73
C ARG A 42 -0.10 7.54 9.22
N CYS A 43 1.15 8.01 9.19
CA CYS A 43 2.33 7.25 9.57
C CYS A 43 2.37 5.87 8.89
N PRO A 44 2.45 5.82 7.54
CA PRO A 44 2.54 4.55 6.84
C PRO A 44 3.81 3.79 7.28
N PHE A 45 3.73 2.46 7.39
CA PHE A 45 4.81 1.64 7.93
C PHE A 45 5.52 0.78 6.88
N ASP A 46 4.74 0.09 6.05
CA ASP A 46 5.28 -0.90 5.10
C ASP A 46 4.55 -0.79 3.76
N VAL A 47 5.19 -1.28 2.70
CA VAL A 47 4.62 -1.37 1.36
C VAL A 47 5.03 -2.67 0.67
N THR A 48 4.07 -3.27 -0.04
CA THR A 48 4.34 -4.40 -0.94
C THR A 48 3.66 -4.19 -2.30
N SER A 49 4.17 -4.84 -3.34
CA SER A 49 3.57 -4.80 -4.68
C SER A 49 2.91 -6.13 -5.04
N CYS A 50 1.81 -6.06 -5.78
CA CYS A 50 1.07 -7.21 -6.30
C CYS A 50 1.38 -7.43 -7.80
N ALA A 51 1.01 -8.60 -8.33
CA ALA A 51 1.33 -9.01 -9.71
C ALA A 51 0.67 -8.16 -10.81
N ASP A 52 -0.33 -7.36 -10.45
CA ASP A 52 -1.07 -6.41 -11.29
C ASP A 52 -0.52 -4.97 -11.24
N GLY A 53 0.56 -4.75 -10.47
CA GLY A 53 1.14 -3.42 -10.28
C GLY A 53 0.44 -2.57 -9.23
N LEU A 54 -0.48 -3.15 -8.45
CA LEU A 54 -1.02 -2.49 -7.27
C LEU A 54 0.02 -2.45 -6.15
N LEU A 55 -0.07 -1.40 -5.35
CA LEU A 55 0.70 -1.17 -4.14
C LEU A 55 -0.21 -1.37 -2.93
N VAL A 56 0.24 -2.11 -1.92
CA VAL A 56 -0.48 -2.23 -0.65
C VAL A 56 0.37 -1.61 0.45
N VAL A 57 -0.19 -0.64 1.16
CA VAL A 57 0.48 0.15 2.20
C VAL A 57 -0.20 -0.08 3.53
N SER A 58 0.58 -0.32 4.59
CA SER A 58 0.04 -0.44 5.95
C SER A 58 0.10 0.87 6.72
N GLU A 59 -0.95 1.12 7.50
CA GLU A 59 -1.03 2.14 8.54
C GLU A 59 -1.44 1.47 9.86
N ALA A 60 -1.55 2.22 10.96
CA ALA A 60 -1.82 1.62 12.27
C ALA A 60 -3.09 0.73 12.33
N THR A 61 -4.16 1.14 11.64
CA THR A 61 -5.49 0.52 11.73
C THR A 61 -6.13 0.17 10.39
N ARG A 62 -5.40 0.33 9.28
CA ARG A 62 -5.92 0.05 7.94
C ARG A 62 -4.82 -0.30 6.96
N LEU A 63 -5.22 -0.94 5.87
CA LEU A 63 -4.39 -1.06 4.67
C LEU A 63 -5.01 -0.23 3.55
N GLN A 64 -4.15 0.30 2.68
CA GLN A 64 -4.58 0.91 1.43
C GLN A 64 -3.99 0.17 0.24
N VAL A 65 -4.86 -0.25 -0.67
CA VAL A 65 -4.51 -0.77 -1.98
C VAL A 65 -4.60 0.39 -2.96
N LEU A 66 -3.51 0.67 -3.67
CA LEU A 66 -3.36 1.80 -4.57
C LEU A 66 -2.89 1.32 -5.93
N SER A 67 -3.27 2.01 -7.00
CA SER A 67 -2.60 1.91 -8.28
C SER A 67 -1.18 2.46 -8.19
N ALA A 68 -0.31 2.11 -9.15
CA ALA A 68 1.08 2.56 -9.18
C ALA A 68 1.24 4.11 -9.24
N ASP A 69 0.21 4.83 -9.68
CA ASP A 69 0.16 6.30 -9.70
C ASP A 69 -0.31 6.92 -8.37
N GLY A 70 -0.67 6.10 -7.37
CA GLY A 70 -1.17 6.52 -6.06
C GLY A 70 -2.68 6.67 -5.96
N THR A 71 -3.43 6.41 -7.04
CA THR A 71 -4.90 6.42 -7.00
C THR A 71 -5.41 5.30 -6.08
N SER A 72 -6.33 5.63 -5.18
CA SER A 72 -6.89 4.63 -4.26
C SER A 72 -7.78 3.64 -4.99
N HIS A 73 -7.50 2.36 -4.80
CA HIS A 73 -8.25 1.24 -5.33
C HIS A 73 -9.16 0.64 -4.26
N GLN A 74 -8.62 0.44 -3.04
CA GLN A 74 -9.38 -0.13 -1.93
C GLN A 74 -8.80 0.34 -0.59
N VAL A 75 -9.67 0.52 0.40
CA VAL A 75 -9.28 0.71 1.80
C VAL A 75 -9.80 -0.48 2.62
N LEU A 76 -8.90 -1.14 3.35
CA LEU A 76 -9.22 -2.26 4.22
C LEU A 76 -9.11 -1.81 5.67
N GLU A 77 -10.24 -1.46 6.27
CA GLU A 77 -10.30 -1.02 7.67
C GLU A 77 -10.18 -2.20 8.64
N LEU A 78 -9.29 -2.06 9.61
CA LEU A 78 -9.00 -3.05 10.65
C LEU A 78 -9.09 -2.37 12.03
N PRO A 79 -10.30 -1.97 12.48
CA PRO A 79 -10.46 -1.10 13.64
C PRO A 79 -10.01 -1.70 14.99
N LYS A 80 -9.74 -3.02 15.02
CA LYS A 80 -9.20 -3.71 16.20
C LYS A 80 -7.68 -3.90 16.15
N ALA A 81 -7.06 -3.62 15.01
CA ALA A 81 -5.61 -3.66 14.88
C ALA A 81 -4.98 -2.44 15.55
N SER A 82 -3.72 -2.57 15.98
CA SER A 82 -3.07 -1.49 16.71
C SER A 82 -1.63 -1.20 16.30
N ASN A 83 -1.04 -1.98 15.39
CA ASN A 83 0.15 -1.59 14.63
C ASN A 83 0.40 -2.60 13.50
N LEU A 84 -0.18 -2.35 12.33
CA LEU A 84 -0.01 -3.23 11.18
C LEU A 84 1.38 -3.05 10.56
N ALA A 85 2.17 -4.11 10.62
CA ALA A 85 3.52 -4.18 10.08
C ALA A 85 3.69 -5.46 9.27
N GLY A 86 4.80 -5.58 8.54
CA GLY A 86 5.16 -6.80 7.82
C GLY A 86 4.09 -7.20 6.81
N LEU A 87 4.19 -6.64 5.61
CA LEU A 87 3.29 -6.95 4.50
C LEU A 87 3.89 -7.95 3.53
N THR A 88 3.07 -8.89 3.09
CA THR A 88 3.36 -9.69 1.89
C THR A 88 2.05 -10.05 1.18
N THR A 89 2.16 -10.50 -0.06
CA THR A 89 1.01 -10.83 -0.90
C THR A 89 1.27 -12.08 -1.73
N ASP A 90 0.20 -12.83 -2.01
CA ASP A 90 0.19 -13.89 -3.01
C ASP A 90 -0.39 -13.43 -4.36
N GLY A 91 -0.64 -12.12 -4.51
CA GLY A 91 -1.29 -11.48 -5.66
C GLY A 91 -2.81 -11.42 -5.58
N ARG A 92 -3.46 -12.15 -4.67
CA ARG A 92 -4.92 -12.12 -4.46
C ARG A 92 -5.32 -11.71 -3.05
N ARG A 93 -4.41 -11.91 -2.10
CA ARG A 93 -4.57 -11.58 -0.70
C ARG A 93 -3.36 -10.80 -0.23
N VAL A 94 -3.60 -9.94 0.74
CA VAL A 94 -2.56 -9.35 1.57
C VAL A 94 -2.53 -10.07 2.91
N PHE A 95 -1.32 -10.44 3.32
CA PHE A 95 -1.01 -10.95 4.64
C PHE A 95 -0.35 -9.83 5.43
N VAL A 96 -0.87 -9.55 6.62
CA VAL A 96 -0.34 -8.49 7.48
C VAL A 96 -0.29 -8.95 8.93
N CYS A 97 0.82 -8.64 9.60
CA CYS A 97 1.00 -8.88 11.02
C CYS A 97 0.47 -7.70 11.84
N ASP A 98 -0.28 -7.99 12.88
CA ASP A 98 -0.67 -7.03 13.91
C ASP A 98 0.18 -7.27 15.15
N HIS A 99 1.33 -6.60 15.17
CA HIS A 99 2.42 -6.87 16.11
C HIS A 99 1.96 -6.86 17.58
N PRO A 100 1.19 -5.87 18.08
CA PRO A 100 0.81 -5.82 19.48
C PRO A 100 -0.21 -6.90 19.88
N ASN A 101 -1.03 -7.37 18.93
CA ASN A 101 -2.11 -8.32 19.18
C ASN A 101 -1.74 -9.77 18.84
N GLY A 102 -0.52 -10.03 18.36
CA GLY A 102 -0.05 -11.38 18.02
C GLY A 102 -0.86 -12.07 16.94
N SER A 103 -1.52 -11.29 16.07
CA SER A 103 -2.45 -11.79 15.05
C SER A 103 -1.88 -11.59 13.66
N VAL A 104 -2.28 -12.44 12.71
CA VAL A 104 -2.02 -12.27 11.28
C VAL A 104 -3.36 -12.25 10.56
N PHE A 105 -3.57 -11.22 9.74
CA PHE A 105 -4.73 -11.12 8.88
C PHE A 105 -4.37 -11.57 7.46
N ALA A 106 -5.28 -12.28 6.81
CA ALA A 106 -5.22 -12.58 5.39
C ALA A 106 -6.49 -12.00 4.74
N LEU A 107 -6.34 -10.93 3.96
CA LEU A 107 -7.46 -10.15 3.45
C LEU A 107 -7.48 -10.19 1.93
N PRO A 108 -8.64 -10.35 1.28
CA PRO A 108 -8.72 -10.33 -0.17
C PRO A 108 -8.45 -8.92 -0.71
N ILE A 109 -7.71 -8.86 -1.82
CA ILE A 109 -7.65 -7.68 -2.69
C ILE A 109 -8.79 -7.87 -3.69
N LEU A 110 -9.77 -6.98 -3.66
CA LEU A 110 -10.94 -7.11 -4.52
C LEU A 110 -10.59 -6.55 -5.89
N GLU A 111 -10.64 -7.37 -6.93
CA GLU A 111 -10.58 -6.88 -8.31
C GLU A 111 -11.79 -5.97 -8.56
N VAL A 112 -11.58 -4.82 -9.22
CA VAL A 112 -12.71 -4.05 -9.75
C VAL A 112 -13.33 -4.91 -10.85
N GLU A 113 -14.53 -5.46 -10.60
CA GLU A 113 -15.30 -6.05 -11.69
C GLU A 113 -15.60 -4.93 -12.69
N ASP A 114 -15.08 -5.08 -13.92
CA ASP A 114 -15.41 -4.21 -15.05
C ASP A 114 -16.93 -4.19 -15.25
N GLY A 115 -17.59 -3.16 -14.71
CA GLY A 115 -18.97 -2.81 -15.04
C GLY A 115 -20.04 -3.46 -14.16
N LEU A 116 -20.38 -2.78 -13.08
CA LEU A 116 -21.79 -2.59 -12.72
C LEU A 116 -22.14 -1.12 -12.98
N VAL A 117 -22.72 -0.90 -14.17
CA VAL A 117 -23.59 0.23 -14.52
C VAL A 117 -24.83 0.26 -13.64
#